data_AF-A0A2N3T264-F1
#
_entry.id   AF-A0A2N3T264-F1
#
_cell.length_a   1.000
_cell.length_b   1.000
_cell.length_c   1.000
_cell.angle_alpha   90.00
_cell.angle_beta   90.00
_cell.angle_gamma   90.00
#
_symmetry.space_group_name_H-M   'P 1'
#
loop_
_entity.id
_entity.type
_entity.pdbx_description
1 polymer ?
#
loop_
_entity_poly.entity_id
_entity_poly.type
_entity_poly.pdbx_seq_one_letter_code
_entity_poly.pdbx_strand_id
1 'polypeptide(L)'
;MPAFEFTNPDAGIFFGALVNSYVLKVVGIIEVIVGLLLLINKALPFALIVLAPISVNIILFHATLDPVNIGPGALVFFINAFLIFKYWDKYKTLF
;
A
#
# COMPACT_ATOMS: atom_id res chain seq x y z
N MET A 1 4.21 11.72 -16.50
CA MET A 1 5.34 11.19 -15.69
C MET A 1 6.26 10.46 -16.65
N PRO A 2 7.59 10.50 -16.45
CA PRO A 2 8.49 9.62 -17.19
C PRO A 2 8.06 8.15 -17.00
N ALA A 3 8.40 7.29 -17.95
CA ALA A 3 8.21 5.86 -17.75
C ALA A 3 8.97 5.44 -16.48
N PHE A 4 8.32 4.65 -15.62
CA PHE A 4 9.04 3.99 -14.53
C PHE A 4 10.00 2.99 -15.17
N GLU A 5 11.30 3.27 -15.10
CA GLU A 5 12.33 2.36 -15.57
C GLU A 5 12.69 1.41 -14.43
N PHE A 6 12.33 0.14 -14.59
CA PHE A 6 12.73 -0.92 -13.70
C PHE A 6 13.99 -1.59 -14.24
N THR A 7 14.99 -1.80 -13.37
CA THR A 7 16.21 -2.54 -13.72
C THR A 7 15.92 -4.03 -13.95
N ASN A 8 14.94 -4.58 -13.23
CA ASN A 8 14.46 -5.94 -13.39
C ASN A 8 13.34 -6.00 -14.46
N PRO A 9 13.49 -6.76 -15.57
CA PRO A 9 12.46 -6.90 -16.60
C PRO A 9 11.13 -7.45 -16.07
N ASP A 10 11.16 -8.38 -15.12
CA ASP A 10 9.94 -8.99 -14.56
C ASP A 10 9.13 -7.97 -13.75
N ALA A 11 9.81 -7.01 -13.11
CA ALA A 11 9.16 -5.88 -12.45
C ALA A 11 8.36 -5.04 -13.46
N GLY A 12 8.96 -4.76 -14.62
CA GLY A 12 8.31 -4.03 -15.71
C GLY A 12 7.11 -4.79 -16.31
N ILE A 13 7.25 -6.11 -16.51
CA ILE A 13 6.14 -6.95 -17.01
C ILE A 13 4.97 -6.94 -16.02
N PHE A 14 5.25 -7.20 -14.74
CA PHE A 14 4.23 -7.24 -13.69
C PHE A 14 3.55 -5.87 -13.53
N PHE A 15 4.34 -4.81 -13.35
CA PHE A 15 3.81 -3.46 -13.19
C PHE A 15 3.04 -3.01 -14.44
N GLY A 16 3.51 -3.34 -15.64
CA GLY A 16 2.80 -3.11 -16.89
C GLY A 16 1.43 -3.78 -16.94
N ALA A 17 1.31 -5.02 -16.46
CA ALA A 17 0.02 -5.70 -16.35
C ALA A 17 -0.91 -5.02 -15.33
N LEU A 18 -0.38 -4.49 -14.23
CA LEU A 18 -1.15 -3.72 -13.26
C LEU A 18 -1.68 -2.40 -13.85
N VAL A 19 -0.83 -1.67 -14.59
CA VAL A 19 -1.18 -0.42 -15.28
C VAL A 19 -2.25 -0.66 -16.35
N ASN A 20 -2.11 -1.73 -17.13
CA ASN A 20 -3.02 -2.04 -18.23
C ASN A 20 -4.32 -2.72 -17.79
N SER A 21 -4.48 -3.00 -16.49
CA SER A 21 -5.68 -3.59 -15.91
C SER A 21 -6.46 -2.58 -15.05
N TYR A 22 -7.50 -3.06 -14.37
CA TYR A 22 -8.27 -2.25 -13.42
C TYR A 22 -7.57 -2.08 -12.07
N VAL A 23 -6.50 -2.84 -11.79
CA VAL A 23 -5.96 -2.99 -10.43
C VAL A 23 -5.46 -1.67 -9.86
N LEU A 24 -4.58 -0.94 -10.56
CA LEU A 24 -4.06 0.34 -10.04
C LEU A 24 -5.13 1.42 -9.94
N LYS A 25 -6.16 1.38 -10.80
CA LYS A 25 -7.30 2.31 -10.71
C LYS A 25 -8.11 2.05 -9.44
N VAL A 26 -8.39 0.78 -9.14
CA VAL A 26 -9.12 0.39 -7.92
C VAL A 26 -8.30 0.70 -6.67
N VAL A 27 -6.99 0.35 -6.66
CA VAL A 27 -6.08 0.68 -5.56
C VAL A 27 -6.06 2.19 -5.33
N GLY A 28 -5.87 3.01 -6.37
CA GLY A 28 -5.85 4.46 -6.24
C GLY A 28 -7.14 5.06 -5.68
N ILE A 29 -8.31 4.54 -6.08
CA ILE A 29 -9.59 4.96 -5.48
C ILE A 29 -9.65 4.61 -3.99
N ILE A 30 -9.23 3.40 -3.62
CA ILE A 30 -9.20 2.96 -2.22
C ILE A 30 -8.22 3.82 -1.42
N GLU A 31 -7.03 4.12 -1.96
CA GLU A 31 -6.03 4.98 -1.32
C GLU A 31 -6.53 6.40 -1.10
N VAL A 32 -7.29 6.97 -2.04
CA VAL A 32 -7.94 8.28 -1.86
C VAL A 32 -8.95 8.23 -0.72
N ILE A 33 -9.81 7.21 -0.66
CA ILE A 33 -10.79 7.05 0.42
C ILE A 33 -10.09 6.88 1.77
N VAL A 34 -9.07 6.01 1.84
CA VAL A 34 -8.25 5.79 3.03
C VAL A 34 -7.56 7.08 3.45
N GLY A 35 -6.90 7.78 2.53
CA GLY A 35 -6.22 9.04 2.79
C GLY A 35 -7.16 10.08 3.36
N LEU A 36 -8.36 10.23 2.79
CA LEU A 36 -9.38 11.13 3.32
C LEU A 36 -9.80 10.75 4.74
N LEU A 37 -10.07 9.48 5.01
CA LEU A 37 -10.43 8.99 6.35
C LEU A 37 -9.32 9.28 7.38
N LEU A 38 -8.06 9.07 7.01
CA LEU A 38 -6.90 9.36 7.87
C LEU A 38 -6.76 10.87 8.11
N LEU A 39 -6.87 11.71 7.08
CA LEU A 39 -6.73 13.18 7.20
C LEU A 39 -7.78 13.80 8.13
N ILE A 40 -9.02 13.31 8.09
CA ILE A 40 -10.10 13.80 8.96
C ILE A 40 -10.21 13.03 10.29
N ASN A 41 -9.29 12.08 10.56
CA ASN A 41 -9.30 11.20 11.72
C ASN A 41 -10.61 10.40 11.91
N LYS A 42 -11.29 10.04 10.82
CA LYS A 42 -12.55 9.27 10.84
C LYS A 42 -12.29 7.81 10.54
N ALA A 43 -12.91 6.92 11.31
CA ALA A 43 -12.78 5.47 11.13
C ALA A 43 -11.32 4.99 11.06
N LEU A 44 -10.43 5.60 11.86
CA LEU A 44 -8.98 5.39 11.80
C LEU A 44 -8.57 3.90 11.81
N PRO A 45 -9.07 3.05 12.73
CA PRO A 45 -8.65 1.64 12.75
C PRO A 45 -9.06 0.89 11.47
N PHE A 46 -10.23 1.22 10.92
CA PHE A 46 -10.72 0.65 9.67
C PHE A 46 -9.86 1.09 8.47
N ALA A 47 -9.54 2.39 8.36
CA ALA A 47 -8.68 2.90 7.30
C ALA A 47 -7.30 2.23 7.28
N LEU A 48 -6.70 2.01 8.46
CA LEU A 48 -5.42 1.31 8.60
C LEU A 48 -5.49 -0.17 8.16
N ILE A 49 -6.59 -0.87 8.50
CA ILE A 49 -6.81 -2.25 8.02
C ILE A 49 -6.96 -2.29 6.50
N VAL A 50 -7.73 -1.37 5.91
CA VAL A 50 -7.92 -1.30 4.45
C VAL A 50 -6.59 -1.01 3.74
N LEU A 51 -5.72 -0.19 4.33
CA LEU A 51 -4.39 0.10 3.80
C LEU A 51 -3.41 -1.08 3.93
N ALA A 52 -3.63 -1.98 4.90
CA ALA A 52 -2.71 -3.08 5.20
C ALA A 52 -2.37 -3.97 3.98
N PRO A 53 -3.32 -4.58 3.25
CA PRO A 53 -3.01 -5.42 2.11
C PRO A 53 -2.32 -4.65 0.96
N ILE A 54 -2.66 -3.37 0.78
CA ILE A 54 -2.02 -2.51 -0.22
C ILE A 54 -0.55 -2.29 0.15
N SER A 55 -0.28 -1.89 1.39
CA SER A 55 1.09 -1.67 1.88
C SER A 55 1.95 -2.94 1.86
N VAL A 56 1.35 -4.10 2.17
CA VAL A 56 2.03 -5.41 2.07
C VAL A 56 2.38 -5.71 0.61
N ASN A 57 1.46 -5.50 -0.33
CA ASN A 57 1.73 -5.75 -1.75
C ASN A 57 2.85 -4.83 -2.29
N ILE A 58 2.85 -3.55 -1.90
CA ILE A 58 3.93 -2.61 -2.26
C ILE A 58 5.28 -3.14 -1.78
N ILE A 59 5.38 -3.58 -0.51
CA ILE A 59 6.64 -4.12 0.02
C ILE A 59 7.04 -5.41 -0.66
N LEU A 60 6.11 -6.32 -0.95
CA LEU A 60 6.43 -7.57 -1.64
C LEU A 60 6.94 -7.31 -3.06
N PHE A 61 6.32 -6.38 -3.80
CA PHE A 61 6.80 -5.98 -5.13
C PHE A 61 8.23 -5.43 -5.04
N HIS A 62 8.50 -4.46 -4.17
CA HIS A 62 9.83 -3.88 -4.08
C HIS A 62 10.87 -4.86 -3.51
N ALA A 63 10.55 -5.65 -2.48
CA ALA A 63 11.49 -6.58 -1.89
C ALA A 63 11.91 -7.71 -2.86
N THR A 64 11.09 -8.04 -3.86
CA THR A 64 11.34 -9.15 -4.79
C THR A 64 11.73 -8.71 -6.20
N LEU A 65 11.12 -7.63 -6.70
CA LEU A 65 11.23 -7.21 -8.09
C LEU A 65 11.95 -5.87 -8.26
N ASP A 66 11.82 -4.93 -7.32
CA ASP A 66 12.44 -3.60 -7.42
C ASP A 66 12.99 -3.05 -6.08
N PRO A 67 14.09 -3.63 -5.54
CA PRO A 67 14.57 -3.27 -4.20
C PRO A 67 15.16 -1.87 -4.11
N VAL A 68 15.69 -1.34 -5.22
CA VAL A 68 16.33 -0.02 -5.27
C VAL A 68 15.32 1.09 -4.93
N ASN A 69 14.05 0.90 -5.33
CA ASN A 69 12.99 1.89 -5.10
C ASN A 69 12.08 1.57 -3.89
N ILE A 70 12.53 0.71 -2.96
CA ILE A 70 11.70 0.28 -1.82
C ILE A 70 11.33 1.37 -0.82
N GLY A 71 12.10 2.48 -0.78
CA GLY A 71 12.05 3.50 0.27
C GLY A 71 10.64 4.01 0.63
N PRO A 72 9.87 4.57 -0.32
CA PRO A 72 8.53 5.08 -0.05
C PRO A 72 7.57 3.97 0.45
N GLY A 73 7.64 2.79 -0.16
CA GLY A 73 6.81 1.64 0.25
C GLY A 73 7.11 1.17 1.67
N ALA A 74 8.38 1.14 2.04
CA ALA A 74 8.82 0.77 3.39
C ALA A 74 8.30 1.77 4.43
N LEU A 75 8.39 3.07 4.16
CA LEU A 75 7.88 4.10 5.06
C LEU A 75 6.38 3.90 5.34
N VAL A 76 5.58 3.74 4.29
CA VAL A 76 4.12 3.54 4.42
C VAL A 76 3.83 2.26 5.19
N PHE A 77 4.49 1.16 4.85
CA PHE A 77 4.30 -0.13 5.51
C PHE A 77 4.62 -0.07 7.01
N PHE A 78 5.77 0.47 7.39
CA PHE A 78 6.17 0.54 8.80
C PHE A 78 5.28 1.48 9.62
N ILE A 79 4.90 2.63 9.06
CA ILE A 79 3.95 3.54 9.73
C ILE A 79 2.60 2.86 9.92
N ASN A 80 2.07 2.21 8.87
CA ASN A 80 0.79 1.53 8.95
C ASN A 80 0.82 0.39 9.98
N ALA A 81 1.86 -0.44 9.96
CA ALA A 81 2.06 -1.53 10.93
C ALA A 81 2.15 -1.01 12.37
N PHE A 82 2.93 0.06 12.59
CA PHE A 82 3.04 0.71 13.90
C PHE A 82 1.69 1.23 14.41
N LEU A 83 0.91 1.88 13.54
CA LEU A 83 -0.40 2.41 13.91
C LEU A 83 -1.41 1.29 14.19
N ILE A 84 -1.43 0.22 13.39
CA ILE A 84 -2.25 -0.97 13.67
C ILE A 84 -1.89 -1.55 15.04
N PHE A 85 -0.60 -1.71 15.33
CA PHE A 85 -0.15 -2.18 16.65
C PHE A 85 -0.60 -1.24 17.77
N LYS A 86 -0.47 0.08 17.58
CA LYS A 86 -0.91 1.08 18.55
C LYS A 86 -2.43 1.04 18.81
N TYR A 87 -3.23 0.73 17.80
CA TYR A 87 -4.69 0.62 17.91
C TYR A 87 -5.18 -0.82 18.09
N TRP A 88 -4.29 -1.77 18.47
CA TRP A 88 -4.59 -3.19 18.52
C TRP A 88 -5.84 -3.53 19.35
N ASP A 89 -6.03 -2.84 20.48
CA ASP A 89 -7.19 -3.03 21.35
C ASP A 89 -8.53 -2.78 20.65
N LYS A 90 -8.57 -1.91 19.63
CA LYS A 90 -9.78 -1.62 18.86
C LYS A 90 -10.15 -2.73 17.87
N TYR A 91 -9.22 -3.65 17.58
CA TYR A 91 -9.47 -4.79 16.69
C TYR A 91 -9.91 -6.04 17.44
N LYS A 92 -9.77 -6.07 18.77
CA LYS A 92 -10.18 -7.21 19.60
C LYS A 92 -11.66 -7.55 19.45
N THR A 93 -12.52 -6.60 19.08
CA THR A 93 -13.95 -6.85 18.87
C THR A 93 -14.27 -7.55 17.55
N LEU A 94 -13.28 -7.75 16.68
CA LEU A 94 -13.44 -8.47 15.41
C LEU A 94 -13.27 -10.00 15.57
N PHE A 95 -12.90 -10.46 16.77
CA PHE A 95 -12.62 -11.86 17.11
C PHE A 95 -13.29 -12.23 18.44
#